data_AF-F5LMS8-F1
#
_entry.id   AF-F5LMS8-F1
#
_cell.length_a   1.000
_cell.length_b   1.000
_cell.length_c   1.000
_cell.angle_alpha   90.00
_cell.angle_beta   90.00
_cell.angle_gamma   90.00
#
_symmetry.space_group_name_H-M   'P 1'
#
loop_
_entity.id
_entity.type
_entity.pdbx_description
1 polymer ?
#
loop_
_entity_poly.entity_id
_entity_poly.type
_entity_poly.pdbx_seq_one_letter_code
_entity_poly.pdbx_strand_id
1 'polypeptide(L)'
;MWKQGKTEGVKPTETAKSSPANSANPANASAKPKEPAPESKLSEISNFMTSSIWNDGFVNVGFYTSRGTGSTGQTLDMDFTMERLGKAMEKKAEYDTYIQGLDAKYDDVKQVWAKLSKETDSLYKQLKENTPKANDKGYKFDTGLFDQYSSAFRDDVRALNKK
;
A
#
# COMPACT_ATOMS: atom_id res chain seq x y z
N MET A 1 -8.48 -12.99 68.98
CA MET A 1 -8.98 -11.69 68.45
C MET A 1 -9.98 -12.01 67.32
N TRP A 2 -11.25 -12.26 67.67
CA TRP A 2 -12.47 -11.48 67.30
C TRP A 2 -12.60 -11.23 65.77
N LYS A 3 -13.28 -12.08 64.99
CA LYS A 3 -14.74 -12.24 64.66
C LYS A 3 -15.37 -11.20 63.70
N GLN A 4 -15.80 -11.73 62.54
CA GLN A 4 -17.08 -11.59 61.80
C GLN A 4 -17.61 -10.23 61.33
N GLY A 5 -18.14 -10.22 60.09
CA GLY A 5 -19.21 -9.31 59.67
C GLY A 5 -19.55 -9.38 58.17
N LYS A 6 -20.59 -10.13 57.81
CA LYS A 6 -21.25 -10.17 56.49
C LYS A 6 -22.60 -9.47 56.69
N THR A 7 -23.00 -8.54 55.84
CA THR A 7 -24.39 -8.03 55.78
C THR A 7 -24.82 -7.71 54.37
N GLU A 8 -26.09 -8.06 54.13
CA GLU A 8 -26.87 -7.98 52.90
C GLU A 8 -27.39 -6.54 52.64
N GLY A 9 -28.02 -6.37 51.48
CA GLY A 9 -28.14 -5.09 50.78
C GLY A 9 -29.30 -4.18 51.16
N VAL A 10 -29.36 -3.03 50.45
CA VAL A 10 -30.47 -2.08 50.44
C VAL A 10 -30.55 -1.41 49.05
N LYS A 11 -31.75 -1.43 48.46
CA LYS A 11 -32.19 -0.74 47.24
C LYS A 11 -32.51 0.74 47.55
N PRO A 12 -32.35 1.65 46.59
CA PRO A 12 -33.31 2.76 46.42
C PRO A 12 -33.77 2.87 44.95
N THR A 13 -35.04 2.64 44.62
CA THR A 13 -36.17 3.61 44.49
C THR A 13 -36.02 4.66 43.38
N GLU A 14 -37.00 4.57 42.46
CA GLU A 14 -37.41 5.49 41.41
C GLU A 14 -37.41 6.98 41.77
N THR A 15 -37.09 7.83 40.78
CA THR A 15 -37.84 9.08 40.59
C THR A 15 -37.82 9.48 39.12
N ALA A 16 -38.99 9.42 38.48
CA ALA A 16 -39.26 9.98 37.16
C ALA A 16 -39.46 11.50 37.23
N LYS A 17 -38.97 12.23 36.22
CA LYS A 17 -39.49 13.56 35.79
C LYS A 17 -39.36 13.72 34.26
N SER A 18 -40.46 13.44 33.59
CA SER A 18 -41.08 14.12 32.43
C SER A 18 -40.25 15.03 31.48
N SER A 19 -40.19 14.60 30.20
CA SER A 19 -40.57 15.27 28.90
C SER A 19 -40.08 16.71 28.55
N PRO A 20 -39.95 17.10 27.24
CA PRO A 20 -40.73 16.60 26.09
C PRO A 20 -39.97 16.30 24.78
N ALA A 21 -40.64 15.52 23.93
CA ALA A 21 -40.34 15.39 22.51
C ALA A 21 -40.54 16.74 21.79
N ASN A 22 -39.63 17.11 20.88
CA ASN A 22 -40.01 17.92 19.73
C ASN A 22 -39.10 17.67 18.51
N SER A 23 -39.77 17.44 17.40
CA SER A 23 -39.37 17.56 15.99
C SER A 23 -38.18 16.77 15.45
N ALA A 24 -38.54 15.76 14.65
CA ALA A 24 -37.73 15.24 13.56
C ALA A 24 -37.22 16.37 12.66
N ASN A 25 -35.91 16.41 12.44
CA ASN A 25 -35.30 17.13 11.33
C ASN A 25 -34.79 16.09 10.33
N PRO A 26 -35.46 15.86 9.17
CA PRO A 26 -34.99 14.93 8.17
C PRO A 26 -33.99 15.65 7.27
N ALA A 27 -32.85 16.06 7.82
CA ALA A 27 -31.82 16.76 7.05
C ALA A 27 -30.42 16.52 7.63
N ASN A 28 -30.08 15.26 7.89
CA ASN A 28 -28.69 14.84 7.82
C ASN A 28 -28.63 13.35 7.51
N ALA A 29 -29.05 12.99 6.30
CA ALA A 29 -28.61 11.74 5.71
C ALA A 29 -27.10 11.86 5.57
N SER A 30 -26.36 11.22 6.49
CA SER A 30 -24.91 11.09 6.47
C SER A 30 -24.47 10.69 5.06
N ALA A 31 -23.97 11.66 4.29
CA ALA A 31 -23.31 11.39 3.03
C ALA A 31 -22.13 10.48 3.36
N LYS A 32 -22.18 9.22 2.91
CA LYS A 32 -21.00 8.35 2.90
C LYS A 32 -19.86 9.15 2.24
N PRO A 33 -18.62 9.08 2.75
CA PRO A 33 -17.48 9.64 2.05
C PRO A 33 -17.54 9.14 0.60
N LYS A 34 -17.59 10.06 -0.36
CA LYS A 34 -17.55 9.70 -1.78
C LYS A 34 -16.23 8.99 -1.98
N GLU A 35 -16.27 7.69 -2.28
CA GLU A 35 -15.07 6.92 -2.56
C GLU A 35 -14.29 7.66 -3.65
N PRO A 36 -12.95 7.79 -3.50
CA PRO A 36 -12.14 8.46 -4.49
C PRO A 36 -12.34 7.77 -5.84
N ALA A 37 -12.45 8.56 -6.91
CA ALA A 37 -12.63 8.02 -8.25
C ALA A 37 -11.53 6.98 -8.57
N PRO A 38 -11.83 5.88 -9.28
CA PRO A 38 -10.83 4.85 -9.55
C PRO A 38 -9.57 5.40 -10.23
N GLU A 39 -9.69 6.45 -11.04
CA GLU A 39 -8.59 7.17 -11.67
C GLU A 39 -7.60 7.79 -10.64
N SER A 40 -8.12 8.30 -9.51
CA SER A 40 -7.30 8.80 -8.41
C SER A 40 -6.55 7.66 -7.72
N LYS A 41 -7.20 6.51 -7.52
CA LYS A 41 -6.57 5.35 -6.90
C LYS A 41 -5.52 4.72 -7.81
N LEU A 42 -5.79 4.64 -9.11
CA LEU A 42 -4.81 4.22 -10.11
C LEU A 42 -3.58 5.14 -10.15
N SER A 43 -3.78 6.45 -9.99
CA SER A 43 -2.68 7.42 -9.89
C SER A 43 -1.84 7.21 -8.63
N GLU A 44 -2.49 6.94 -7.49
CA GLU A 44 -1.80 6.54 -6.25
C GLU A 44 -0.96 5.27 -6.46
N ILE A 45 -1.51 4.25 -7.13
CA ILE A 45 -0.81 2.99 -7.42
C ILE A 45 0.40 3.24 -8.32
N SER A 46 0.26 4.05 -9.38
CA SER A 46 1.37 4.39 -10.28
C SER A 46 2.50 5.11 -9.53
N ASN A 47 2.14 6.05 -8.65
CA ASN A 47 3.12 6.73 -7.81
C ASN A 47 3.79 5.77 -6.83
N PHE A 48 3.03 4.87 -6.21
CA PHE A 48 3.56 3.84 -5.31
C PHE A 48 4.58 2.93 -6.00
N MET A 49 4.28 2.43 -7.21
CA MET A 49 5.23 1.61 -7.97
C MET A 49 6.52 2.38 -8.28
N THR A 50 6.40 3.67 -8.59
CA THR A 50 7.56 4.53 -8.89
C THR A 50 8.38 4.84 -7.63
N SER A 51 7.73 5.18 -6.51
CA SER A 51 8.44 5.55 -5.29
C SER A 51 9.00 4.34 -4.57
N SER A 52 8.14 3.41 -4.18
CA SER A 52 8.47 2.39 -3.19
C SER A 52 9.12 1.16 -3.80
N ILE A 53 8.68 0.75 -5.00
CA ILE A 53 9.24 -0.42 -5.67
C ILE A 53 10.45 -0.03 -6.50
N TRP A 54 10.32 0.98 -7.36
CA TRP A 54 11.38 1.40 -8.26
C TRP A 54 12.50 2.17 -7.54
N ASN A 55 12.22 3.37 -7.03
CA ASN A 55 13.27 4.25 -6.49
C ASN A 55 13.87 3.68 -5.18
N ASP A 56 13.02 3.37 -4.20
CA ASP A 56 13.47 2.95 -2.89
C ASP A 56 14.01 1.51 -2.88
N GLY A 57 13.50 0.65 -3.78
CA GLY A 57 13.91 -0.74 -3.93
C GLY A 57 14.91 -0.96 -5.05
N PHE A 58 14.40 -1.20 -6.26
CA PHE A 58 15.18 -1.75 -7.37
C PHE A 58 16.35 -0.86 -7.83
N VAL A 59 16.15 0.46 -7.90
CA VAL A 59 17.21 1.41 -8.24
C VAL A 59 18.31 1.40 -7.18
N ASN A 60 17.95 1.46 -5.89
CA ASN A 60 18.94 1.40 -4.82
C ASN A 60 19.72 0.08 -4.82
N VAL A 61 19.08 -1.05 -5.08
CA VAL A 61 19.77 -2.34 -5.21
C VAL A 61 20.78 -2.32 -6.36
N GLY A 62 20.39 -1.84 -7.55
CA GLY A 62 21.29 -1.76 -8.69
C GLY A 62 22.53 -0.89 -8.44
N PHE A 63 22.35 0.24 -7.74
CA PHE A 63 23.48 1.08 -7.35
C PHE A 63 24.34 0.44 -6.27
N TYR A 64 23.73 -0.26 -5.31
CA TYR A 64 24.46 -0.92 -4.22
C TYR A 64 25.37 -2.05 -4.71
N THR A 65 24.89 -2.87 -5.63
CA THR A 65 25.72 -3.93 -6.23
C THR A 65 26.83 -3.34 -7.09
N SER A 66 26.60 -2.21 -7.76
CA SER A 66 27.61 -1.56 -8.59
C SER A 66 28.67 -0.77 -7.80
N ARG A 67 28.27 -0.06 -6.73
CA ARG A 67 29.05 0.99 -6.06
C ARG A 67 29.15 0.84 -4.54
N GLY A 68 28.40 -0.09 -3.95
CA GLY A 68 28.30 -0.26 -2.50
C GLY A 68 27.49 0.83 -1.78
N THR A 69 26.86 1.74 -2.52
CA THR A 69 26.06 2.86 -2.01
C THR A 69 24.68 2.86 -2.64
N GLY A 70 23.75 3.62 -2.06
CA GLY A 70 22.46 3.89 -2.68
C GLY A 70 22.59 4.75 -3.95
N SER A 71 21.46 4.99 -4.59
CA SER A 71 21.38 5.74 -5.86
C SER A 71 21.84 7.20 -5.78
N THR A 72 21.78 7.80 -4.58
CA THR A 72 22.27 9.15 -4.28
C THR A 72 23.75 9.19 -3.88
N GLY A 73 24.44 8.03 -3.83
CA GLY A 73 25.82 7.91 -3.35
C GLY A 73 25.96 7.82 -1.82
N GLN A 74 24.85 7.86 -1.08
CA GLN A 74 24.84 7.73 0.38
C GLN A 74 24.93 6.25 0.81
N THR A 75 25.37 6.02 2.05
CA THR A 75 25.33 4.70 2.69
C THR A 75 23.92 4.11 2.60
N LEU A 76 23.83 2.84 2.19
CA LEU A 76 22.58 2.11 2.10
C LEU A 76 22.63 0.90 3.04
N ASP A 77 21.63 0.80 3.91
CA ASP A 77 21.38 -0.41 4.67
C ASP A 77 20.53 -1.36 3.81
N MET A 78 21.17 -2.41 3.27
CA MET A 78 20.50 -3.35 2.36
C MET A 78 19.46 -4.20 3.09
N ASP A 79 19.68 -4.56 4.35
CA ASP A 79 18.72 -5.37 5.12
C ASP A 79 17.45 -4.55 5.38
N PHE A 80 17.61 -3.29 5.79
CA PHE A 80 16.48 -2.37 5.94
C PHE A 80 15.77 -2.09 4.62
N THR A 81 16.53 -1.95 3.52
CA THR A 81 15.96 -1.76 2.17
C THR A 81 15.10 -2.96 1.78
N MET A 82 15.58 -4.18 2.03
CA MET A 82 14.84 -5.42 1.77
C MET A 82 13.60 -5.55 2.67
N GLU A 83 13.68 -5.15 3.94
CA GLU A 83 12.52 -5.11 4.83
C GLU A 83 11.43 -4.15 4.31
N ARG A 84 11.83 -2.95 3.88
CA ARG A 84 10.91 -1.95 3.31
C ARG A 84 10.30 -2.43 2.00
N LEU A 85 11.09 -3.06 1.14
CA LEU A 85 10.59 -3.66 -0.09
C LEU A 85 9.59 -4.79 0.20
N GLY A 86 9.84 -5.63 1.20
CA GLY A 86 8.89 -6.67 1.64
C GLY A 86 7.53 -6.09 2.03
N LYS A 87 7.51 -5.02 2.84
CA LYS A 87 6.27 -4.30 3.19
C LYS A 87 5.58 -3.68 1.97
N ALA A 88 6.36 -3.20 1.00
CA ALA A 88 5.80 -2.69 -0.24
C ALA A 88 5.16 -3.84 -1.06
N MET A 89 5.76 -5.03 -1.08
CA MET A 89 5.18 -6.20 -1.76
C MET A 89 3.86 -6.66 -1.13
N GLU A 90 3.72 -6.58 0.20
CA GLU A 90 2.43 -6.83 0.88
C GLU A 90 1.36 -5.85 0.41
N LYS A 91 1.69 -4.55 0.38
CA LYS A 91 0.77 -3.50 -0.10
C LYS A 91 0.44 -3.64 -1.59
N LYS A 92 1.40 -4.08 -2.42
CA LYS A 92 1.17 -4.37 -3.84
C LYS A 92 0.08 -5.44 -4.02
N ALA A 93 0.02 -6.46 -3.16
CA ALA A 93 -1.02 -7.48 -3.24
C ALA A 93 -2.44 -6.93 -3.04
N GLU A 94 -2.59 -5.89 -2.21
CA GLU A 94 -3.86 -5.15 -2.09
C GLU A 94 -4.21 -4.45 -3.41
N TYR A 95 -3.23 -3.86 -4.08
CA TYR A 95 -3.42 -3.21 -5.39
C TYR A 95 -3.67 -4.21 -6.52
N ASP A 96 -3.09 -5.40 -6.47
CA ASP A 96 -3.41 -6.51 -7.38
C ASP A 96 -4.90 -6.83 -7.30
N THR A 97 -5.43 -6.96 -6.07
CA THR A 97 -6.86 -7.21 -5.85
C THR A 97 -7.72 -6.06 -6.34
N TYR A 98 -7.33 -4.82 -6.02
CA TYR A 98 -8.05 -3.62 -6.44
C TYR A 98 -8.16 -3.51 -7.97
N ILE A 99 -7.05 -3.65 -8.69
CA ILE A 99 -7.02 -3.47 -10.15
C ILE A 99 -7.80 -4.58 -10.85
N GLN A 100 -7.72 -5.83 -10.37
CA GLN A 100 -8.51 -6.94 -10.90
C GLN A 100 -10.03 -6.70 -10.75
N GLY A 101 -10.44 -6.02 -9.68
CA GLY A 101 -11.85 -5.67 -9.42
C GLY A 101 -12.40 -4.48 -10.20
N LEU A 102 -11.59 -3.79 -11.01
CA LEU A 102 -12.05 -2.65 -11.80
C LEU A 102 -13.01 -3.07 -12.94
N ASP A 103 -13.85 -2.13 -13.41
CA ASP A 103 -14.75 -2.35 -14.55
C ASP A 103 -14.00 -2.59 -15.87
N ALA A 104 -14.72 -3.09 -16.89
CA ALA A 104 -14.17 -3.40 -18.22
C ALA A 104 -13.55 -2.19 -18.94
N LYS A 105 -13.97 -0.96 -18.62
CA LYS A 105 -13.37 0.26 -19.19
C LYS A 105 -11.88 0.45 -18.82
N TYR A 106 -11.35 -0.34 -17.89
CA TYR A 106 -9.95 -0.33 -17.46
C TYR A 106 -9.18 -1.57 -17.92
N ASP A 107 -9.69 -2.35 -18.89
CA ASP A 107 -9.05 -3.61 -19.25
C ASP A 107 -7.61 -3.45 -19.79
N ASP A 108 -7.31 -2.38 -20.52
CA ASP A 108 -5.94 -2.08 -20.96
C ASP A 108 -5.00 -1.87 -19.75
N VAL A 109 -5.45 -1.08 -18.77
CA VAL A 109 -4.73 -0.85 -17.51
C VAL A 109 -4.50 -2.16 -16.75
N LYS A 110 -5.51 -3.05 -16.69
CA LYS A 110 -5.38 -4.37 -16.05
C LYS A 110 -4.35 -5.25 -16.75
N GLN A 111 -4.34 -5.25 -18.08
CA GLN A 111 -3.40 -6.05 -18.87
C GLN A 111 -1.96 -5.62 -18.63
N VAL A 112 -1.69 -4.33 -18.63
CA VAL A 112 -0.35 -3.79 -18.35
C VAL A 112 0.03 -4.05 -16.89
N TRP A 113 -0.89 -3.81 -15.94
CA TRP A 113 -0.67 -4.11 -14.53
C TRP A 113 -0.31 -5.57 -14.29
N ALA A 114 -0.98 -6.53 -14.93
CA ALA A 114 -0.67 -7.94 -14.76
C ALA A 114 0.78 -8.28 -15.14
N LYS A 115 1.31 -7.64 -16.19
CA LYS A 115 2.72 -7.80 -16.61
C LYS A 115 3.67 -7.15 -15.62
N LEU A 116 3.40 -5.90 -15.25
CA LEU A 116 4.19 -5.16 -14.26
C LEU A 116 4.24 -5.90 -12.91
N SER A 117 3.09 -6.36 -12.44
CA SER A 117 2.92 -7.06 -11.17
C SER A 117 3.73 -8.35 -11.14
N LYS A 118 3.60 -9.19 -12.18
CA LYS A 118 4.36 -10.43 -12.33
C LYS A 118 5.87 -10.19 -12.39
N GLU A 119 6.30 -9.19 -13.14
CA GLU A 119 7.72 -8.85 -13.24
C GLU A 119 8.27 -8.36 -11.90
N THR A 120 7.49 -7.55 -11.17
CA THR A 120 7.86 -7.11 -9.81
C THR A 120 8.04 -8.30 -8.87
N ASP A 121 7.14 -9.28 -8.91
CA ASP A 121 7.23 -10.49 -8.09
C ASP A 121 8.47 -11.33 -8.45
N SER A 122 8.79 -11.43 -9.75
CA SER A 122 9.99 -12.10 -10.26
C SER A 122 11.27 -11.47 -9.73
N LEU A 123 11.39 -10.14 -9.86
CA LEU A 123 12.55 -9.39 -9.37
C LEU A 123 12.68 -9.48 -7.85
N TYR A 124 11.58 -9.32 -7.11
CA TYR A 124 11.61 -9.46 -5.66
C TYR A 124 12.03 -10.86 -5.22
N LYS A 125 11.51 -11.90 -5.88
CA LYS A 125 11.93 -13.29 -5.62
C LYS A 125 13.44 -13.46 -5.84
N GLN A 126 13.97 -12.92 -6.93
CA GLN A 126 15.40 -12.97 -7.21
C GLN A 126 16.24 -12.33 -6.08
N LEU A 127 15.81 -11.18 -5.57
CA LEU A 127 16.50 -10.50 -4.46
C LEU A 127 16.52 -11.32 -3.17
N LYS A 128 15.46 -12.08 -2.90
CA LYS A 128 15.41 -12.99 -1.74
C LYS A 128 16.29 -14.22 -1.91
N GLU A 129 16.34 -14.78 -3.12
CA GLU A 129 17.14 -15.97 -3.41
C GLU A 129 18.64 -15.66 -3.45
N ASN A 130 18.99 -14.46 -3.90
CA ASN A 130 20.36 -13.99 -3.98
C ASN A 130 20.47 -12.61 -3.35
N THR A 131 20.83 -12.55 -2.06
CA THR A 131 20.96 -11.28 -1.33
C THR A 131 22.03 -10.39 -1.97
N PRO A 132 21.69 -9.14 -2.36
CA PRO A 132 22.65 -8.20 -2.93
C PRO A 132 23.79 -7.87 -1.98
N LYS A 133 25.02 -7.82 -2.50
CA LYS A 133 26.22 -7.43 -1.75
C LYS A 133 26.81 -6.14 -2.32
N ALA A 134 27.38 -5.32 -1.43
CA ALA A 134 28.05 -4.10 -1.82
C ALA A 134 29.19 -4.40 -2.81
N ASN A 135 29.27 -3.64 -3.90
CA ASN A 135 30.32 -3.76 -4.93
C ASN A 135 30.38 -5.11 -5.65
N ASP A 136 29.31 -5.92 -5.61
CA ASP A 136 29.20 -7.13 -6.41
C ASP A 136 28.82 -6.81 -7.88
N LYS A 137 29.84 -6.49 -8.68
CA LYS A 137 29.68 -6.24 -10.13
C LYS A 137 29.25 -7.48 -10.93
N GLY A 138 29.35 -8.66 -10.33
CA GLY A 138 28.88 -9.91 -10.93
C GLY A 138 27.36 -10.11 -10.78
N TYR A 139 26.75 -9.42 -9.83
CA TYR A 139 25.31 -9.50 -9.56
C TYR A 139 24.50 -9.05 -10.78
N LYS A 140 23.66 -9.95 -11.29
CA LYS A 140 22.80 -9.67 -12.46
C LYS A 140 21.42 -9.27 -11.98
N PHE A 141 21.09 -7.99 -12.04
CA PHE A 141 19.76 -7.49 -11.69
C PHE A 141 19.21 -6.65 -12.84
N ASP A 142 18.55 -7.31 -13.79
CA ASP A 142 17.99 -6.66 -14.96
C ASP A 142 16.56 -6.20 -14.67
N THR A 143 16.34 -4.89 -14.74
CA THR A 143 15.04 -4.26 -14.44
C THR A 143 14.37 -3.69 -15.68
N GLY A 144 14.88 -3.99 -16.89
CA GLY A 144 14.40 -3.39 -18.13
C GLY A 144 12.92 -3.68 -18.42
N LEU A 145 12.45 -4.91 -18.17
CA LEU A 145 11.03 -5.26 -18.34
C LEU A 145 10.14 -4.53 -17.33
N PHE A 146 10.60 -4.42 -16.08
CA PHE A 146 9.88 -3.67 -15.06
C PHE A 146 9.73 -2.20 -15.48
N ASP A 147 10.81 -1.54 -15.92
CA ASP A 147 10.77 -0.14 -16.33
C ASP A 147 9.83 0.08 -17.52
N GLN A 148 9.86 -0.83 -18.49
CA GLN A 148 8.96 -0.81 -19.65
C GLN A 148 7.48 -0.91 -19.21
N TYR A 149 7.13 -1.90 -18.40
CA TYR A 149 5.74 -2.09 -17.96
C TYR A 149 5.27 -0.99 -17.00
N SER A 150 6.15 -0.50 -16.13
CA SER A 150 5.87 0.59 -15.19
C SER A 150 5.61 1.90 -15.93
N SER A 151 6.40 2.17 -16.98
CA SER A 151 6.20 3.33 -17.83
C SER A 151 4.90 3.25 -18.61
N ALA A 152 4.59 2.10 -19.23
CA ALA A 152 3.31 1.90 -19.91
C ALA A 152 2.11 2.08 -18.96
N PHE A 153 2.16 1.48 -17.77
CA PHE A 153 1.09 1.61 -16.77
C PHE A 153 0.87 3.07 -16.37
N ARG A 154 1.95 3.80 -16.10
CA ARG A 154 1.88 5.23 -15.77
C ARG A 154 1.27 6.05 -16.90
N ASP A 155 1.58 5.75 -18.15
CA ASP A 155 1.05 6.48 -19.30
C ASP A 155 -0.43 6.20 -19.52
N ASP A 156 -0.88 4.95 -19.37
CA ASP A 156 -2.30 4.59 -19.42
C ASP A 156 -3.09 5.29 -18.30
N VAL A 157 -2.56 5.29 -17.07
CA VAL A 157 -3.19 5.99 -15.94
C VAL A 157 -3.24 7.50 -16.17
N ARG A 158 -2.22 8.11 -16.76
CA ARG A 158 -2.24 9.54 -17.13
C ARG A 158 -3.29 9.82 -18.20
N ALA A 159 -3.46 8.93 -19.18
CA ALA A 159 -4.44 9.10 -20.25
C ALA A 159 -5.88 9.16 -19.70
N LEU A 160 -6.18 8.41 -18.63
CA LEU A 160 -7.50 8.46 -17.96
C LEU A 160 -7.84 9.84 -17.36
N ASN A 161 -6.82 10.61 -16.98
CA ASN A 161 -6.97 11.90 -16.31
C ASN A 161 -6.95 13.12 -17.25
N LYS A 162 -6.73 12.93 -18.56
CA LYS A 162 -6.64 14.02 -19.55
C LYS A 162 -8.00 14.46 -20.11
N LYS A 163 -9.07 14.42 -19.31
CA LYS A 163 -10.42 14.82 -19.74
C LYS A 163 -10.68 16.31 -19.62
#